data_AF-A0A923S9Z5-F1
#
_entry.id   AF-A0A923S9Z5-F1
#
_cell.length_a   1.000
_cell.length_b   1.000
_cell.length_c   1.000
_cell.angle_alpha   90.00
_cell.angle_beta   90.00
_cell.angle_gamma   90.00
#
_symmetry.space_group_name_H-M   'P 1'
#
loop_
_entity.id
_entity.type
_entity.pdbx_description
1 polymer ?
#
loop_
_entity_poly.entity_id
_entity_poly.type
_entity_poly.pdbx_seq_one_letter_code
_entity_poly.pdbx_strand_id
1 'polypeptide(L)'
;MNEKIEFRCPKCGKLLDGITLDYRLEWLCSKCTEDQSDVLHCERGCKVKAVDLDAGLSCDSKQAHELLTEGQVYEVEKIHVGGWCSSIRLKEFPGKEFNTVHFIRYE
;
A
#
# COMPACT_ATOMS: atom_id res chain seq x y z
N MET A 1 3.31 26.44 0.66
CA MET A 1 3.45 25.79 -0.66
C MET A 1 3.70 24.31 -0.39
N ASN A 2 2.70 23.46 -0.58
CA ASN A 2 2.90 22.01 -0.49
C ASN A 2 3.37 21.53 -1.86
N GLU A 3 4.68 21.61 -2.11
CA GLU A 3 5.26 20.91 -3.25
C GLU A 3 4.96 19.42 -3.05
N LYS A 4 4.07 18.87 -3.89
CA LYS A 4 3.86 17.42 -3.93
C LYS A 4 5.19 16.82 -4.36
N ILE A 5 5.86 16.14 -3.43
CA ILE A 5 7.06 15.38 -3.74
C ILE A 5 6.63 14.25 -4.67
N GLU A 6 7.12 14.28 -5.90
CA GLU A 6 6.94 13.19 -6.86
C GLU A 6 8.04 12.15 -6.65
N PHE A 7 7.65 10.89 -6.51
CA PHE A 7 8.59 9.77 -6.47
C PHE A 7 8.59 9.06 -7.82
N ARG A 8 9.77 8.68 -8.31
CA ARG A 8 9.93 7.97 -9.58
C ARG A 8 10.71 6.69 -9.36
N CYS A 9 10.33 5.65 -10.08
CA CYS A 9 11.06 4.39 -10.10
C CYS A 9 12.47 4.63 -10.67
N PRO A 10 13.55 4.32 -9.94
CA PRO A 10 14.92 4.54 -10.40
C PRO A 10 15.28 3.68 -11.63
N LYS A 11 14.58 2.54 -11.83
CA LYS A 11 14.87 1.59 -12.91
C LYS A 11 14.23 1.96 -14.25
N CYS A 12 13.01 2.51 -14.24
CA CYS A 12 12.27 2.81 -15.48
C CYS A 12 11.79 4.26 -15.60
N GLY A 13 12.03 5.12 -14.60
CA GLY A 13 11.63 6.52 -14.59
C GLY A 13 10.12 6.77 -14.44
N LYS A 14 9.31 5.71 -14.34
CA LYS A 14 7.86 5.80 -14.13
C LYS A 14 7.56 6.56 -12.83
N LEU A 15 6.55 7.44 -12.87
CA LEU A 15 6.00 8.07 -11.68
C LEU A 15 5.32 7.02 -10.79
N LEU A 16 5.67 7.03 -9.51
CA LEU A 16 5.07 6.22 -8.45
C LEU A 16 3.78 6.89 -7.96
N ASP A 17 2.68 6.71 -8.70
CA ASP A 17 1.41 7.37 -8.37
C ASP A 17 0.78 6.81 -7.09
N GLY A 18 0.33 7.72 -6.23
CA GLY A 18 -0.26 7.37 -4.94
C GLY A 18 0.72 6.86 -3.89
N ILE A 19 2.04 6.97 -4.10
CA ILE A 19 3.05 6.54 -3.12
C ILE A 19 3.57 7.74 -2.30
N THR A 20 3.79 7.54 -1.00
CA THR A 20 4.52 8.46 -0.13
C THR A 20 5.59 7.69 0.64
N LEU A 21 6.82 8.22 0.71
CA LEU A 21 7.96 7.58 1.37
C LEU A 21 8.49 8.48 2.49
N ASP A 22 8.68 7.94 3.70
CA ASP A 22 9.16 8.73 4.84
C ASP A 22 10.59 9.25 4.66
N TYR A 23 11.50 8.43 4.11
CA TYR A 23 12.93 8.73 4.07
C TYR A 23 13.44 9.16 2.69
N ARG A 24 12.54 9.50 1.75
CA ARG A 24 12.88 9.78 0.34
C ARG A 24 13.81 8.72 -0.29
N LEU A 25 13.67 7.47 0.16
CA LEU A 25 14.45 6.36 -0.39
C LEU A 25 14.04 6.11 -1.84
N GLU A 26 14.95 5.55 -2.61
CA GLU A 26 14.61 5.03 -3.93
C GLU A 26 13.67 3.83 -3.77
N TRP A 27 12.55 3.85 -4.50
CA TRP A 27 11.55 2.78 -4.44
C TRP A 27 11.21 2.31 -5.84
N LEU A 28 11.07 1.00 -6.03
CA LEU A 28 10.73 0.41 -7.32
C LEU A 28 9.22 0.42 -7.54
N CYS A 29 8.79 0.57 -8.79
CA CYS A 29 7.38 0.37 -9.15
C CYS A 29 7.01 -1.12 -9.18
N SER A 30 5.72 -1.39 -9.18
CA SER A 30 5.13 -2.74 -9.20
C SER A 30 5.71 -3.67 -10.28
N LYS A 31 6.07 -3.12 -11.46
CA LYS A 31 6.66 -3.90 -12.57
C LYS A 31 8.17 -4.13 -12.45
N CYS A 32 8.86 -3.29 -11.69
CA CYS A 32 10.32 -3.32 -11.62
C CYS A 32 10.86 -4.06 -10.41
N THR A 33 10.06 -4.20 -9.35
CA THR A 33 10.39 -5.04 -8.19
C THR A 33 10.49 -6.51 -8.59
N GLU A 34 11.36 -7.26 -7.93
CA GLU A 34 11.50 -8.70 -8.15
C GLU A 34 10.38 -9.47 -7.44
N ASP A 35 9.96 -9.00 -6.27
CA ASP A 35 8.84 -9.57 -5.52
C ASP A 35 7.52 -8.97 -6.01
N GLN A 36 6.82 -9.74 -6.84
CA GLN A 36 5.52 -9.36 -7.37
C GLN A 36 4.36 -9.59 -6.38
N SER A 37 4.62 -10.20 -5.23
CA SER A 37 3.62 -10.40 -4.17
C SER A 37 3.58 -9.25 -3.16
N ASP A 38 4.69 -8.50 -3.05
CA ASP A 38 4.82 -7.41 -2.10
C ASP A 38 3.88 -6.24 -2.42
N VAL A 39 2.98 -5.96 -1.48
CA VAL A 39 2.01 -4.88 -1.55
C VAL A 39 2.67 -3.50 -1.48
N LEU A 40 3.86 -3.37 -0.90
CA LEU A 40 4.54 -2.07 -0.76
C LEU A 40 4.97 -1.46 -2.09
N HIS A 41 5.04 -2.27 -3.15
CA HIS A 41 5.30 -1.80 -4.52
C HIS A 41 4.04 -1.48 -5.32
N CYS A 42 2.85 -1.64 -4.72
CA CYS A 42 1.60 -1.25 -5.35
C CYS A 42 1.47 0.28 -5.45
N GLU A 43 0.80 0.71 -6.51
CA GLU A 43 0.51 2.12 -6.79
C GLU A 43 -1.01 2.30 -6.82
N ARG A 44 -1.46 3.55 -6.95
CA ARG A 44 -2.88 3.82 -7.16
C ARG A 44 -3.45 2.99 -8.32
N GLY A 45 -4.60 2.36 -8.08
CA GLY A 45 -5.28 1.50 -9.05
C GLY A 45 -4.81 0.05 -9.05
N CYS A 46 -3.73 -0.29 -8.32
CA CYS A 46 -3.40 -1.69 -8.05
C CYS A 46 -4.52 -2.36 -7.26
N LYS A 47 -4.63 -3.68 -7.40
CA LYS A 47 -5.56 -4.51 -6.65
C LYS A 47 -4.82 -5.28 -5.59
N VAL A 48 -5.40 -5.32 -4.40
CA VAL A 48 -4.85 -6.04 -3.24
C VAL A 48 -5.91 -6.95 -2.66
N LYS A 49 -5.50 -8.09 -2.14
CA LYS A 49 -6.40 -9.05 -1.50
C LYS A 49 -6.14 -9.05 0.00
N ALA A 50 -7.20 -8.92 0.79
CA ALA A 50 -7.10 -9.11 2.23
C ALA A 50 -6.88 -10.61 2.53
N VAL A 51 -5.85 -10.94 3.32
CA VAL A 51 -5.46 -12.34 3.56
C VAL A 51 -5.23 -12.70 5.02
N ASP A 52 -4.90 -11.73 5.88
CA ASP A 52 -4.69 -11.98 7.30
C ASP A 52 -5.18 -10.76 8.09
N LEU A 53 -6.40 -10.85 8.61
CA LEU A 53 -6.99 -9.75 9.39
C LEU A 53 -6.47 -9.70 10.82
N ASP A 54 -5.79 -10.75 11.30
CA ASP A 54 -5.24 -10.84 12.65
C ASP A 54 -3.77 -10.37 12.72
N ALA A 55 -3.10 -10.20 11.58
CA ALA A 55 -1.77 -9.64 11.49
C ALA A 55 -1.65 -8.22 12.11
N GLY A 56 -0.42 -7.83 12.47
CA GLY A 56 -0.15 -6.49 13.00
C GLY A 56 -0.45 -6.34 14.50
N LEU A 57 -0.73 -5.11 14.92
CA LEU A 57 -1.11 -4.81 16.31
C LEU A 57 -2.61 -5.01 16.53
N SER A 58 -3.03 -5.25 17.77
CA SER A 58 -4.44 -5.48 18.10
C SER A 58 -5.41 -4.37 17.65
N CYS A 59 -4.93 -3.12 17.54
CA CYS A 59 -5.72 -2.02 16.98
C CYS A 59 -5.92 -2.13 15.46
N ASP A 60 -4.89 -2.58 14.75
CA ASP A 60 -4.92 -2.80 13.30
C ASP A 60 -5.90 -3.93 12.98
N SER A 61 -5.77 -5.07 13.70
CA SER A 61 -6.64 -6.23 13.52
C SER A 61 -8.10 -5.91 13.78
N LYS A 62 -8.39 -5.13 14.84
CA LYS A 62 -9.76 -4.72 15.15
C LYS A 62 -10.39 -3.91 13.99
N GLN A 63 -9.66 -2.94 13.46
CA GLN A 63 -10.15 -2.15 12.33
C GLN A 63 -10.27 -2.99 11.05
N ALA A 64 -9.34 -3.92 10.83
CA ALA A 64 -9.37 -4.86 9.72
C ALA A 64 -10.65 -5.72 9.77
N HIS A 65 -10.99 -6.30 10.92
CA HIS A 65 -12.24 -7.07 11.10
C HIS A 65 -13.52 -6.23 10.97
N GLU A 66 -13.47 -4.94 11.33
CA GLU A 66 -14.63 -4.05 11.22
C GLU A 66 -14.98 -3.67 9.77
N LEU A 67 -13.98 -3.59 8.88
CA LEU A 67 -14.15 -2.99 7.55
C LEU A 67 -13.75 -3.90 6.39
N LEU A 68 -12.80 -4.80 6.61
CA LEU A 68 -12.31 -5.71 5.57
C LEU A 68 -13.05 -7.04 5.63
N THR A 69 -12.99 -7.78 4.54
CA THR A 69 -13.46 -9.16 4.44
C THR A 69 -12.31 -9.99 3.92
N GLU A 70 -11.94 -11.03 4.66
CA GLU A 70 -10.87 -11.92 4.25
C GLU A 70 -11.17 -12.53 2.87
N GLY A 71 -10.18 -12.53 1.99
CA GLY A 71 -10.32 -12.99 0.62
C GLY A 71 -10.87 -11.96 -0.37
N GLN A 72 -11.43 -10.84 0.10
CA GLN A 72 -11.95 -9.78 -0.75
C GLN A 72 -10.80 -8.98 -1.39
N VAL A 73 -11.04 -8.53 -2.63
CA VAL A 73 -10.11 -7.70 -3.38
C VAL A 73 -10.56 -6.24 -3.33
N TYR A 74 -9.61 -5.34 -3.10
CA TYR A 74 -9.79 -3.90 -2.96
C TYR A 74 -8.86 -3.13 -3.90
N GLU A 75 -9.24 -1.91 -4.26
CA GLU A 75 -8.44 -1.02 -5.10
C GLU A 75 -7.62 -0.05 -4.26
N VAL A 76 -6.31 0.00 -4.50
CA VAL A 76 -5.40 0.91 -3.82
C VAL A 76 -5.65 2.35 -4.26
N GLU A 77 -5.88 3.24 -3.30
CA GLU A 77 -5.91 4.69 -3.52
C GLU A 77 -4.54 5.33 -3.28
N LYS A 78 -3.88 4.90 -2.19
CA LYS A 78 -2.60 5.44 -1.73
C LYS A 78 -1.84 4.43 -0.89
N ILE A 79 -0.52 4.40 -1.01
CA ILE A 79 0.38 3.68 -0.10
C ILE A 79 1.33 4.67 0.56
N HIS A 80 1.53 4.48 1.85
CA HIS A 80 2.56 5.14 2.63
C HIS A 80 3.57 4.08 3.08
N VAL A 81 4.78 4.18 2.57
CA VAL A 81 5.89 3.31 2.95
C VAL A 81 6.70 4.03 4.03
N GLY A 82 6.52 3.58 5.26
CA GLY A 82 7.25 4.08 6.43
C GLY A 82 8.36 3.11 6.85
N GLY A 83 9.17 3.54 7.83
CA GLY A 83 10.28 2.70 8.33
C GLY A 83 9.80 1.52 9.18
N TRP A 84 9.03 1.80 10.24
CA TRP A 84 8.55 0.79 11.17
C TRP A 84 7.17 0.22 10.79
N CYS A 85 6.35 1.01 10.10
CA CYS A 85 5.01 0.63 9.68
C CYS A 85 4.71 1.26 8.33
N SER A 86 4.00 0.53 7.48
CA SER A 86 3.51 1.01 6.20
C SER A 86 1.99 0.88 6.15
N SER A 87 1.32 1.91 5.67
CA SER A 87 -0.13 1.97 5.61
C SER A 87 -0.64 2.05 4.17
N ILE A 88 -1.85 1.54 3.99
CA ILE A 88 -2.56 1.52 2.71
C ILE A 88 -3.93 2.15 2.88
N ARG A 89 -4.31 3.00 1.93
CA ARG A 89 -5.67 3.53 1.77
C ARG A 89 -6.32 2.85 0.59
N LEU A 90 -7.54 2.37 0.83
CA LEU A 90 -8.36 1.70 -0.17
C LEU A 90 -9.43 2.65 -0.65
N LYS A 91 -9.73 2.60 -1.95
CA LYS A 91 -10.74 3.45 -2.60
C LYS A 91 -12.14 3.26 -1.99
N GLU A 92 -12.42 2.05 -1.54
CA GLU A 92 -13.70 1.65 -0.93
C GLU A 92 -13.92 2.29 0.46
N PHE A 93 -12.86 2.74 1.13
CA PHE A 93 -12.92 3.30 2.48
C PHE A 93 -12.23 4.67 2.56
N PRO A 94 -12.83 5.74 2.01
CA PRO A 94 -12.22 7.05 1.97
C PRO A 94 -11.80 7.56 3.36
N GLY A 95 -10.53 7.96 3.48
CA GLY A 95 -9.96 8.48 4.72
C GLY A 95 -9.63 7.44 5.79
N LYS A 96 -9.80 6.14 5.50
CA LYS A 96 -9.34 5.04 6.35
C LYS A 96 -7.98 4.54 5.87
N GLU A 97 -7.11 4.29 6.83
CA GLU A 97 -5.84 3.63 6.63
C GLU A 97 -5.87 2.26 7.29
N PHE A 98 -5.20 1.31 6.66
CA PHE A 98 -4.99 -0.03 7.16
C PHE A 98 -3.50 -0.33 7.15
N ASN A 99 -3.07 -1.23 8.03
CA ASN A 99 -1.71 -1.75 7.97
C ASN A 99 -1.56 -2.63 6.71
N THR A 100 -0.44 -2.45 6.00
CA THR A 100 -0.15 -3.19 4.76
C THR A 100 -0.02 -4.70 4.97
N VAL A 101 0.32 -5.15 6.18
CA VAL A 101 0.48 -6.58 6.54
C VAL A 101 -0.78 -7.42 6.31
N HIS A 102 -1.97 -6.80 6.27
CA HIS A 102 -3.22 -7.51 6.02
C HIS A 102 -3.42 -7.93 4.57
N PHE A 103 -2.56 -7.47 3.66
CA PHE A 103 -2.78 -7.55 2.23
C PHE A 103 -1.62 -8.18 1.48
N ILE A 104 -1.96 -8.86 0.39
CA ILE A 104 -1.01 -9.20 -0.67
C ILE A 104 -1.44 -8.52 -1.97
N ARG A 105 -0.49 -8.33 -2.88
CA ARG A 105 -0.80 -7.88 -4.23
C ARG A 105 -1.64 -8.94 -4.96
N TYR A 106 -2.63 -8.48 -5.71
CA TYR A 106 -3.57 -9.33 -6.47
C TYR A 106 -3.73 -8.75 -7.88
N GLU A 107 -2.87 -9.14 -8.81
CA GLU A 107 -2.95 -8.76 -10.24
C GLU A 107 -3.48 -9.88 -11.13
#